data_AF-A0A535GLX0-F1
#
_entry.id   AF-A0A535GLX0-F1
#
_cell.length_a   1.000
_cell.length_b   1.000
_cell.length_c   1.000
_cell.angle_alpha   90.00
_cell.angle_beta   90.00
_cell.angle_gamma   90.00
#
_symmetry.space_group_name_H-M   'P 1'
#
loop_
_entity.id
_entity.type
_entity.pdbx_description
1 polymer ?
#
loop_
_entity_poly.entity_id
_entity_poly.type
_entity_poly.pdbx_seq_one_letter_code
_entity_poly.pdbx_strand_id
1 'polypeptide(L)'
;MIADRSELASIVARESAETIVGAAAGRRVAATRRLLSPAAHLVARRFVQYDRVLGERGPHLGAAWIAERATGGVIVDGADRVPRSGPLLVVANHP
;
A
#
# COMPACT_ATOMS: atom_id res chain seq x y z
N MET A 1 -3.63 -4.40 15.01
CA MET A 1 -2.92 -5.70 14.99
C MET A 1 -1.78 -5.52 14.01
N ILE A 2 -0.54 -5.38 14.47
CA ILE A 2 0.61 -5.15 13.59
C ILE A 2 0.86 -6.48 12.88
N ALA A 3 0.49 -6.57 11.61
CA ALA A 3 0.80 -7.77 10.81
C ALA A 3 2.32 -7.98 10.82
N ASP A 4 2.76 -9.21 11.05
CA ASP A 4 4.19 -9.52 11.06
C ASP A 4 4.78 -9.20 9.69
N ARG A 5 5.93 -8.51 9.66
CA ARG A 5 6.62 -8.13 8.43
C ARG A 5 6.86 -9.33 7.52
N SER A 6 7.17 -10.49 8.11
CA SER A 6 7.42 -11.72 7.36
C SER A 6 6.15 -12.23 6.66
N GLU A 7 5.01 -12.12 7.34
CA GLU A 7 3.69 -12.48 6.84
C GLU A 7 3.29 -11.56 5.67
N LEU A 8 3.41 -10.24 5.85
CA LEU A 8 3.16 -9.26 4.79
C LEU A 8 4.04 -9.51 3.56
N ALA A 9 5.33 -9.80 3.76
CA ALA A 9 6.23 -10.11 2.65
C ALA A 9 5.81 -11.40 1.92
N SER A 10 5.38 -12.41 2.66
CA SER A 10 4.87 -13.66 2.10
C SER A 10 3.61 -13.46 1.26
N ILE A 11 2.67 -12.64 1.75
CA ILE A 11 1.44 -12.27 1.02
C ILE A 11 1.80 -11.51 -0.26
N VAL A 12 2.57 -10.42 -0.16
CA VAL A 12 2.96 -9.61 -1.32
C VAL A 12 3.66 -10.46 -2.39
N ALA A 13 4.57 -11.35 -1.99
CA ALA A 13 5.27 -12.22 -2.94
C ALA A 13 4.33 -13.23 -3.62
N ARG A 14 3.32 -13.73 -2.92
CA ARG A 14 2.33 -14.67 -3.47
C ARG A 14 1.40 -13.96 -4.46
N GLU A 15 0.73 -12.91 -4.03
CA GLU A 15 -0.25 -12.17 -4.85
C GLU A 15 0.41 -11.63 -6.13
N SER A 16 1.63 -11.10 -6.02
CA SER A 16 2.41 -10.63 -7.16
C SER A 16 2.78 -11.78 -8.12
N ALA A 17 3.18 -12.94 -7.59
CA ALA A 17 3.51 -14.09 -8.42
C ALA A 17 2.28 -14.61 -9.17
N GLU A 18 1.14 -14.72 -8.50
CA GLU A 18 -0.13 -15.15 -9.11
C GLU A 18 -0.60 -14.17 -10.18
N THR A 19 -0.40 -12.87 -9.98
CA THR A 19 -0.72 -11.83 -10.98
C THR A 19 0.17 -11.95 -12.22
N ILE A 20 1.46 -12.26 -12.07
CA ILE A 20 2.41 -12.31 -13.18
C ILE A 20 2.27 -13.59 -14.00
N VAL A 21 2.12 -14.76 -13.36
CA VAL A 21 2.14 -16.06 -14.07
C VAL A 21 0.79 -16.79 -14.09
N GLY A 22 -0.23 -16.24 -13.45
CA GLY A 22 -1.54 -16.87 -13.28
C GLY A 22 -1.60 -17.86 -12.11
N ALA A 23 -2.67 -17.82 -11.33
CA ALA A 23 -2.86 -18.66 -10.14
C ALA A 23 -2.82 -20.19 -10.44
N ALA A 24 -3.24 -20.60 -11.64
CA ALA A 24 -3.20 -22.00 -12.07
C ALA A 24 -1.79 -22.52 -12.40
N ALA A 25 -0.76 -21.68 -12.38
CA ALA A 25 0.59 -22.04 -12.84
C ALA A 25 1.49 -22.69 -11.76
N GLY A 26 0.95 -23.10 -10.61
CA GLY A 26 1.56 -24.00 -9.60
C GLY A 26 3.07 -23.84 -9.37
N ARG A 27 3.89 -24.66 -10.05
CA ARG A 27 5.37 -24.63 -9.96
C ARG A 27 5.97 -23.29 -10.37
N ARG A 28 5.40 -22.62 -11.38
CA ARG A 28 5.84 -21.28 -11.82
C ARG A 28 5.54 -20.24 -10.74
N VAL A 29 4.37 -20.29 -10.09
CA VAL A 29 4.04 -19.41 -8.96
C VAL A 29 5.05 -19.56 -7.84
N ALA A 30 5.40 -20.80 -7.46
CA ALA A 30 6.39 -21.06 -6.41
C ALA A 30 7.79 -20.52 -6.75
N ALA A 31 8.23 -20.67 -8.01
CA ALA A 31 9.50 -20.12 -8.48
C ALA A 31 9.48 -18.58 -8.49
N THR A 32 8.44 -17.98 -9.07
CA THR A 32 8.27 -16.53 -9.14
C THR A 32 8.18 -15.91 -7.74
N ARG A 33 7.44 -16.53 -6.81
CA ARG A 33 7.37 -16.07 -5.41
C ARG A 33 8.75 -16.02 -4.75
N ARG A 34 9.59 -17.04 -4.97
CA ARG A 34 10.97 -17.04 -4.44
C ARG A 34 11.80 -15.91 -5.03
N LEU A 35 11.68 -15.68 -6.34
CA LEU A 35 12.36 -14.58 -7.03
C LEU A 35 11.90 -13.20 -6.54
N LEU A 36 10.61 -13.05 -6.24
CA LEU A 36 10.03 -11.80 -5.75
C LEU A 36 10.26 -11.56 -4.24
N SER A 37 10.70 -12.56 -3.49
CA SER A 37 10.85 -12.47 -2.03
C SER A 37 11.66 -11.25 -1.56
N PRO A 38 12.83 -10.91 -2.16
CA PRO A 38 13.58 -9.71 -1.74
C PRO A 38 12.79 -8.42 -1.93
N ALA A 39 12.12 -8.26 -3.07
CA ALA A 39 11.27 -7.10 -3.36
C ALA A 39 10.06 -7.05 -2.42
N ALA A 40 9.42 -8.18 -2.16
CA ALA A 40 8.30 -8.27 -1.24
C ALA A 40 8.68 -7.89 0.20
N HIS A 41 9.90 -8.23 0.64
CA HIS A 41 10.43 -7.76 1.93
C HIS A 41 10.72 -6.27 1.97
N LEU A 42 10.98 -5.61 0.84
CA LEU A 42 11.10 -4.15 0.78
C LEU A 42 9.71 -3.49 0.87
N VAL A 43 8.72 -4.03 0.16
CA VAL A 43 7.34 -3.55 0.22
C VAL A 43 6.73 -3.73 1.61
N ALA A 44 6.87 -4.92 2.20
CA ALA A 44 6.39 -5.18 3.57
C ALA A 44 7.01 -4.25 4.61
N ARG A 45 8.31 -3.91 4.46
CA ARG A 45 8.95 -2.89 5.32
C ARG A 45 8.27 -1.53 5.21
N ARG A 46 7.90 -1.11 3.99
CA ARG A 46 7.19 0.15 3.78
C ARG A 46 5.81 0.12 4.43
N PHE A 47 5.04 -0.97 4.29
CA PHE A 47 3.72 -1.09 4.93
C PHE A 47 3.80 -1.01 6.46
N VAL A 48 4.74 -1.72 7.09
CA VAL A 48 4.93 -1.62 8.55
C VAL A 48 5.32 -0.20 8.96
N GLN A 49 6.15 0.49 8.16
CA GLN A 49 6.50 1.88 8.41
C GLN A 49 5.28 2.80 8.29
N TYR A 50 4.41 2.58 7.30
CA TYR A 50 3.18 3.34 7.10
C TYR A 50 2.20 3.17 8.25
N ASP A 51 1.98 1.92 8.69
CA ASP A 51 1.12 1.60 9.83
C ASP A 51 1.62 2.28 11.11
N ARG A 52 2.94 2.20 11.36
CA ARG A 52 3.58 2.89 12.48
C ARG A 52 3.37 4.40 12.43
N VAL A 53 3.60 5.04 11.28
CA VAL A 53 3.47 6.49 11.14
C VAL A 53 2.01 6.94 11.31
N LEU A 54 1.04 6.16 10.81
CA LEU A 54 -0.38 6.42 11.03
C LEU A 54 -0.75 6.31 12.52
N GLY A 55 -0.23 5.30 13.22
CA GLY A 55 -0.44 5.13 14.66
C GLY A 55 0.19 6.25 15.49
N GLU A 56 1.39 6.70 15.13
CA GLU A 56 2.12 7.74 15.89
C GLU A 56 1.63 9.16 15.61
N ARG A 57 1.28 9.49 14.35
CA ARG A 57 0.97 10.87 13.92
C ARG A 57 -0.51 11.12 13.67
N GLY A 58 -1.32 10.07 13.76
CA GLY A 58 -2.73 10.09 13.41
C GLY A 58 -2.99 10.07 11.90
N PRO A 59 -4.26 9.89 11.49
CA PRO A 59 -4.62 9.63 10.10
C PRO A 59 -4.25 10.76 9.14
N HIS A 60 -4.48 12.02 9.52
CA HIS A 60 -4.26 13.16 8.62
C HIS A 60 -2.78 13.39 8.30
N LEU A 61 -1.95 13.59 9.34
CA LEU A 61 -0.52 13.85 9.17
C LEU A 61 0.22 12.61 8.67
N GLY A 62 -0.22 11.42 9.10
CA GLY A 62 0.34 10.16 8.62
C GLY A 62 0.06 9.94 7.13
N ALA A 63 -1.19 10.11 6.69
CA ALA A 63 -1.55 9.96 5.27
C ALA A 63 -0.82 10.97 4.37
N ALA A 64 -0.72 12.24 4.79
CA ALA A 64 0.04 13.25 4.05
C ALA A 64 1.51 12.85 3.89
N TRP A 65 2.15 12.37 4.97
CA TRP A 65 3.54 11.90 4.92
C TRP A 65 3.72 10.67 4.03
N ILE A 66 2.77 9.72 4.07
CA ILE A 66 2.80 8.52 3.22
C ILE A 66 2.68 8.93 1.75
N ALA A 67 1.73 9.80 1.42
CA ALA A 67 1.51 10.27 0.05
C ALA A 67 2.77 10.94 -0.51
N GLU A 68 3.33 11.91 0.21
CA GLU A 68 4.57 12.60 -0.17
C GLU A 68 5.71 11.60 -0.45
N ARG A 69 5.91 10.62 0.44
CA ARG A 69 6.99 9.64 0.33
C ARG A 69 6.77 8.61 -0.79
N ALA A 70 5.51 8.24 -1.07
CA ALA A 70 5.18 7.20 -2.03
C ALA A 70 5.11 7.73 -3.47
N THR A 71 4.65 8.97 -3.66
CA THR A 71 4.42 9.57 -4.98
C THR A 71 5.41 10.68 -5.34
N GLY A 72 6.23 11.14 -4.39
CA GLY A 72 7.10 12.30 -4.57
C GLY A 72 6.36 13.64 -4.51
N GLY A 73 5.13 13.63 -3.96
CA GLY A 73 4.25 14.80 -3.86
C GLY A 73 2.86 14.55 -4.45
N VAL A 74 1.89 15.35 -4.03
CA VAL A 74 0.51 15.32 -4.53
C VAL A 74 0.11 16.72 -4.96
N ILE A 75 -0.43 16.83 -6.18
CA ILE A 75 -1.07 18.06 -6.67
C ILE A 75 -2.57 17.91 -6.47
N VAL A 76 -3.18 18.88 -5.79
CA VAL A 76 -4.62 18.92 -5.55
C VAL A 76 -5.21 20.05 -6.37
N ASP A 77 -6.14 19.73 -7.26
CA ASP A 77 -6.92 20.71 -8.01
C ASP A 77 -8.35 20.82 -7.46
N GLY A 78 -8.92 22.02 -7.48
CA GLY A 78 -10.29 22.29 -7.03
C GLY A 78 -10.52 22.18 -5.51
N ALA A 79 -9.48 22.33 -4.68
CA ALA A 79 -9.60 22.27 -3.22
C ALA A 79 -10.58 23.30 -2.64
N ASP A 80 -10.71 24.45 -3.30
CA ASP A 80 -11.65 25.53 -3.00
C ASP A 80 -13.12 25.10 -3.13
N ARG A 81 -13.41 24.02 -3.87
CA ARG A 81 -14.75 23.49 -4.09
C ARG A 81 -15.21 22.55 -2.98
N VAL A 82 -14.32 22.17 -2.06
CA VAL A 82 -14.66 21.28 -0.93
C VAL A 82 -15.37 22.08 0.16
N PRO A 83 -16.60 21.71 0.57
CA PRO A 83 -17.31 22.37 1.66
C PRO A 83 -16.48 22.37 2.96
N ARG A 84 -16.37 23.54 3.61
CA ARG A 84 -15.66 23.68 4.90
C ARG A 84 -16.44 23.14 6.10
N SER A 85 -17.75 22.96 5.94
CA SER A 85 -18.66 22.46 6.97
C SER A 85 -19.87 21.77 6.36
N GLY A 86 -20.56 20.97 7.17
CA GLY A 86 -21.70 20.15 6.74
C GLY A 86 -21.29 18.75 6.28
N PRO A 87 -22.28 17.91 5.91
CA PRO A 87 -22.02 16.55 5.44
C PRO A 87 -21.27 16.56 4.10
N LEU A 88 -20.26 15.70 3.98
CA LEU A 88 -19.46 15.51 2.78
C LEU A 88 -19.45 14.03 2.38
N LEU A 89 -19.80 13.74 1.13
CA LEU A 89 -19.59 12.43 0.53
C LEU A 89 -18.37 12.50 -0.39
N VAL A 90 -17.31 11.77 -0.03
CA VAL A 90 -16.11 11.64 -0.86
C VAL A 90 -16.22 10.37 -1.70
N VAL A 91 -16.12 10.51 -3.02
CA VAL A 91 -16.09 9.39 -3.96
C VAL A 91 -14.76 9.41 -4.69
N ALA A 92 -14.06 8.28 -4.68
CA ALA A 92 -12.80 8.10 -5.40
C ALA A 92 -12.88 6.84 -6.24
N ASN A 93 -12.29 6.87 -7.44
CA ASN A 93 -12.05 5.66 -8.20
C ASN A 93 -10.92 4.84 -7.53
N HIS A 94 -11.02 3.51 -7.58
CA HIS A 94 -9.88 2.63 -7.31
C HIS A 94 -9.29 2.21 -8.66
N PRO A 95 -8.25 2.90 -9.17
CA PRO A 95 -7.56 2.50 -10.38
C PRO A 95 -6.71 1.23 -10.18
#